data_AF-A2E684-F1
#
_entry.id   AF-A2E684-F1
#
_cell.length_a   1.000
_cell.length_b   1.000
_cell.length_c   1.000
_cell.angle_alpha   90.00
_cell.angle_beta   90.00
_cell.angle_gamma   90.00
#
_symmetry.space_group_name_H-M   'P 1'
#
loop_
_entity.id
_entity.type
_entity.pdbx_description
1 polymer ?
#
loop_
_entity_poly.entity_id
_entity_poly.type
_entity_poly.pdbx_seq_one_letter_code
_entity_poly.pdbx_strand_id
1 'polypeptide(L)'
;MDDEKTQVLNFKAKMLSDYPEDRRRQFMISYYLCDKTMAIFEANVPNSGFRAGKFLQRTRVRNPETKKFFEPEAFYVGAKIQASGRVFELLDAAPHTFCLMEANSDQFPDADISSVVNKLSQVCMGQTKNLRPLFENYDKAKTGIVEKSEAEQVLSSFQPELSRHSIVTILRAFEEKGRFNYDPLLKYIKQ
;
A
#
# COMPACT_ATOMS: atom_id res chain seq x y z
N MET A 1 -19.35 -5.51 -21.04
CA MET A 1 -19.55 -4.24 -20.30
C MET A 1 -19.22 -4.37 -18.82
N ASP A 2 -19.06 -5.58 -18.26
CA ASP A 2 -18.69 -5.79 -16.85
C ASP A 2 -17.16 -5.84 -16.58
N ASP A 3 -16.33 -6.02 -17.61
CA ASP A 3 -14.87 -6.14 -17.45
C ASP A 3 -14.17 -4.83 -17.03
N GLU A 4 -14.79 -3.67 -17.25
CA GLU A 4 -14.21 -2.39 -16.80
C GLU A 4 -14.21 -2.24 -15.28
N LYS A 5 -15.14 -2.89 -14.56
CA LYS A 5 -15.19 -2.78 -13.08
C LYS A 5 -14.18 -3.70 -12.40
N THR A 6 -13.77 -4.79 -13.05
CA THR A 6 -12.84 -5.77 -12.49
C THR A 6 -11.36 -5.37 -12.64
N GLN A 7 -11.05 -4.33 -13.43
CA GLN A 7 -9.68 -3.87 -13.71
C GLN A 7 -9.41 -2.45 -13.19
N VAL A 8 -9.94 -2.13 -12.00
CA VAL A 8 -9.77 -0.83 -11.34
C VAL A 8 -9.00 -0.97 -10.03
N LEU A 9 -7.94 -0.19 -9.90
CA LEU A 9 -7.23 -0.01 -8.64
C LEU A 9 -7.87 1.17 -7.88
N ASN A 10 -8.34 0.92 -6.66
CA ASN A 10 -8.98 1.93 -5.81
C ASN A 10 -8.14 2.11 -4.55
N PHE A 11 -7.61 3.32 -4.38
CA PHE A 11 -6.81 3.71 -3.24
C PHE A 11 -7.49 4.79 -2.40
N LYS A 12 -7.44 4.64 -1.08
CA LYS A 12 -7.68 5.75 -0.17
C LYS A 12 -6.44 6.63 -0.18
N ALA A 13 -6.63 7.93 -0.23
CA ALA A 13 -5.55 8.90 -0.26
C ALA A 13 -5.84 10.11 0.62
N LYS A 14 -4.79 10.81 1.01
CA LYS A 14 -4.87 12.15 1.61
C LYS A 14 -4.12 13.14 0.73
N MET A 15 -4.54 14.39 0.76
CA MET A 15 -3.79 15.47 0.12
C MET A 15 -2.62 15.89 1.02
N LEU A 16 -1.43 16.00 0.43
CA LEU A 16 -0.29 16.65 1.06
C LEU A 16 -0.42 18.16 0.83
N SER A 17 -0.72 18.90 1.90
CA SER A 17 -0.98 20.34 1.85
C SER A 17 -0.47 20.99 3.14
N ASP A 18 0.00 22.23 3.05
CA ASP A 18 0.38 23.01 4.23
C ASP A 18 -0.85 23.50 5.01
N TYR A 19 -2.01 23.54 4.38
CA TYR A 19 -3.27 23.97 5.00
C TYR A 19 -3.90 22.85 5.84
N PRO A 20 -4.14 23.05 7.15
CA PRO A 20 -4.70 22.02 8.03
C PRO A 20 -6.07 21.48 7.60
N GLU A 21 -6.90 22.32 6.99
CA GLU A 21 -8.22 21.91 6.49
C GLU A 21 -8.10 20.91 5.33
N ASP A 22 -7.18 21.15 4.40
CA ASP A 22 -6.92 20.23 3.28
C ASP A 22 -6.35 18.89 3.75
N ARG A 23 -5.53 18.88 4.80
CA ARG A 23 -4.96 17.63 5.35
C ARG A 23 -6.01 16.69 5.92
N ARG A 24 -7.17 17.22 6.33
CA ARG A 24 -8.29 16.43 6.90
C ARG A 24 -9.17 15.82 5.81
N ARG A 25 -9.04 16.28 4.56
CA ARG A 25 -9.82 15.78 3.42
C ARG A 25 -9.33 14.39 3.02
N GLN A 26 -10.28 13.50 2.78
CA GLN A 26 -10.02 12.14 2.34
C GLN A 26 -10.43 11.99 0.88
N PHE A 27 -9.62 11.25 0.13
CA PHE A 27 -9.82 11.05 -1.29
C PHE A 27 -9.85 9.56 -1.63
N MET A 28 -10.54 9.23 -2.71
CA MET A 28 -10.46 7.96 -3.38
C MET A 28 -9.88 8.18 -4.77
N ILE A 29 -8.77 7.51 -5.06
CA ILE A 29 -8.11 7.54 -6.36
C ILE A 29 -8.41 6.22 -7.05
N SER A 30 -9.10 6.29 -8.19
CA SER A 30 -9.41 5.14 -9.03
C SER A 30 -8.52 5.19 -10.27
N TYR A 31 -7.69 4.16 -10.48
CA TYR A 31 -6.90 3.97 -11.70
C TYR A 31 -7.47 2.82 -12.53
N TYR A 32 -7.75 3.08 -13.79
CA TYR A 32 -8.38 2.14 -14.71
C TYR A 32 -7.30 1.52 -15.60
N LEU A 33 -7.04 0.22 -15.41
CA LEU A 33 -5.96 -0.47 -16.13
C LEU A 33 -6.24 -0.58 -17.63
N CYS A 34 -7.52 -0.66 -18.03
CA CYS A 34 -7.93 -0.85 -19.42
C CYS A 34 -7.51 0.29 -20.36
N ASP A 35 -7.54 1.54 -19.88
CA ASP A 35 -7.26 2.73 -20.69
C ASP A 35 -6.22 3.67 -20.07
N LYS A 36 -5.59 3.25 -18.97
CA LYS A 36 -4.52 3.97 -18.26
C LYS A 36 -4.96 5.38 -17.83
N THR A 37 -6.22 5.51 -17.43
CA THR A 37 -6.80 6.76 -16.91
C THR A 37 -6.94 6.71 -15.39
N MET A 38 -7.07 7.87 -14.76
CA MET A 38 -7.44 7.97 -13.34
C MET A 38 -8.56 8.97 -13.11
N ALA A 39 -9.33 8.74 -12.05
CA ALA A 39 -10.27 9.68 -11.47
C ALA A 39 -9.98 9.87 -9.99
N ILE A 40 -10.27 11.07 -9.47
CA ILE A 40 -10.10 11.39 -8.04
C ILE A 40 -11.43 11.89 -7.51
N PHE A 41 -11.89 11.27 -6.43
CA PHE A 41 -13.12 11.62 -5.74
C PHE A 41 -12.79 12.04 -4.32
N GLU A 42 -13.42 13.09 -3.84
CA GLU A 42 -13.38 13.47 -2.43
C GLU A 42 -14.44 12.68 -1.66
N ALA A 43 -14.01 11.97 -0.63
CA ALA A 43 -14.88 11.22 0.25
C ALA A 43 -15.65 12.17 1.18
N ASN A 44 -16.90 11.82 1.48
CA ASN A 44 -17.67 12.56 2.47
C ASN A 44 -17.14 12.24 3.87
N VAL A 45 -16.48 13.20 4.51
CA VAL A 45 -16.13 13.10 5.93
C VAL A 45 -17.16 13.90 6.72
N PRO A 46 -18.01 13.27 7.55
CA PRO A 46 -18.99 13.98 8.37
C PRO A 46 -18.33 15.09 9.20
N ASN A 47 -18.99 16.24 9.31
CA ASN A 47 -18.50 17.41 10.05
C ASN A 47 -17.20 18.06 9.52
N SER A 48 -16.75 17.70 8.31
CA SER A 48 -15.55 18.30 7.71
C SER A 48 -15.77 19.66 7.04
N GLY A 49 -17.03 20.02 6.74
CA GLY A 49 -17.36 21.23 5.99
C GLY A 49 -17.14 21.13 4.47
N PHE A 50 -16.63 20.01 3.96
CA PHE A 50 -16.39 19.81 2.53
C PHE A 50 -17.51 19.02 1.84
N ARG A 51 -17.87 19.41 0.62
CA ARG A 51 -18.82 18.66 -0.21
C ARG A 51 -18.08 17.52 -0.90
N ALA A 52 -18.51 16.29 -0.62
CA ALA A 52 -18.08 15.13 -1.38
C ALA A 52 -18.40 15.31 -2.87
N GLY A 53 -17.51 14.83 -3.74
CA GLY A 53 -17.67 15.04 -5.17
C GLY A 53 -16.46 14.63 -5.98
N LYS A 54 -16.56 14.84 -7.29
CA LYS A 54 -15.48 14.57 -8.24
C LYS A 54 -14.44 15.68 -8.14
N PHE A 55 -13.23 15.34 -7.75
CA PHE A 55 -12.08 16.25 -7.72
C PHE A 55 -11.37 16.30 -9.08
N LEU A 56 -11.20 15.12 -9.71
CA LEU A 56 -10.66 14.98 -11.06
C LEU A 56 -11.53 14.01 -11.87
N GLN A 57 -11.98 14.44 -13.04
CA GLN A 57 -12.66 13.58 -13.99
C GLN A 57 -11.70 12.55 -14.59
N ARG A 58 -12.22 11.34 -14.88
CA ARG A 58 -11.49 10.24 -15.52
C ARG A 58 -10.73 10.77 -16.74
N THR A 59 -9.40 10.77 -16.63
CA THR A 59 -8.51 11.28 -17.67
C THR A 59 -7.12 10.67 -17.51
N ARG A 60 -6.30 10.73 -18.56
CA ARG A 60 -4.89 10.36 -18.46
C ARG A 60 -4.13 11.50 -17.79
N VAL A 61 -3.38 11.19 -16.74
CA VAL A 61 -2.59 12.17 -15.99
C VAL A 61 -1.12 11.94 -16.25
N ARG A 62 -0.38 13.02 -16.52
CA ARG A 62 1.08 12.99 -16.65
C ARG A 62 1.73 13.22 -15.30
N ASN A 63 2.73 12.41 -15.00
CA ASN A 63 3.65 12.69 -13.92
C ASN A 63 4.44 13.97 -14.28
N PRO A 64 4.37 15.02 -13.44
CA PRO A 64 5.00 16.29 -13.73
C PRO A 64 6.53 16.26 -13.67
N GLU A 65 7.12 15.29 -12.97
CA GLU A 65 8.57 15.10 -12.88
C GLU A 65 9.09 14.39 -14.15
N THR A 66 8.50 13.26 -14.50
CA THR A 66 8.98 12.43 -15.62
C THR A 66 8.43 12.86 -16.99
N LYS A 67 7.40 13.72 -17.00
CA LYS A 67 6.62 14.14 -18.18
C LYS A 67 5.90 13.01 -18.93
N LYS A 68 5.98 11.77 -18.43
CA LYS A 68 5.28 10.59 -18.94
C LYS A 68 3.92 10.42 -18.26
N PHE A 69 3.03 9.64 -18.86
CA PHE A 69 1.78 9.26 -18.21
C PHE A 69 2.06 8.33 -17.02
N PHE A 70 1.19 8.38 -16.01
CA PHE A 70 1.23 7.39 -14.93
C PHE A 70 0.85 6.01 -15.49
N GLU A 71 1.71 5.05 -15.19
CA GLU A 71 1.55 3.63 -15.52
C GLU A 71 1.19 2.86 -14.22
N PRO A 72 0.67 1.62 -14.31
CA PRO A 72 0.18 0.87 -13.16
C PRO A 72 1.18 0.79 -12.00
N GLU A 73 2.46 0.65 -12.30
CA GLU A 73 3.55 0.46 -11.32
C GLU A 73 3.73 1.67 -10.40
N ALA A 74 3.22 2.84 -10.79
CA ALA A 74 3.24 4.04 -9.96
C ALA A 74 2.22 4.00 -8.80
N PHE A 75 1.30 3.03 -8.79
CA PHE A 75 0.22 2.95 -7.82
C PHE A 75 0.46 1.85 -6.81
N TYR A 76 0.96 2.24 -5.63
CA TYR A 76 1.16 1.36 -4.49
C TYR A 76 0.96 2.16 -3.19
N VAL A 77 0.74 1.47 -2.08
CA VAL A 77 0.54 2.12 -0.77
C VAL A 77 1.83 2.85 -0.37
N GLY A 78 1.72 4.13 -0.05
CA GLY A 78 2.83 5.05 0.21
C GLY A 78 3.27 5.86 -1.01
N ALA A 79 2.80 5.55 -2.22
CA ALA A 79 3.11 6.32 -3.42
C ALA A 79 2.52 7.73 -3.36
N LYS A 80 3.20 8.68 -4.01
CA LYS A 80 2.75 10.06 -4.16
C LYS A 80 2.30 10.31 -5.61
N ILE A 81 1.03 10.62 -5.80
CA ILE A 81 0.44 10.92 -7.10
C ILE A 81 0.19 12.42 -7.19
N GLN A 82 0.81 13.10 -8.15
CA GLN A 82 0.56 14.51 -8.42
C GLN A 82 -0.43 14.67 -9.57
N ALA A 83 -1.58 15.27 -9.28
CA ALA A 83 -2.66 15.49 -10.24
C ALA A 83 -3.37 16.83 -9.94
N SER A 84 -3.78 17.56 -10.98
CA SER A 84 -4.47 18.86 -10.86
C SER A 84 -3.79 19.86 -9.91
N GLY A 85 -2.46 19.91 -9.91
CA GLY A 85 -1.68 20.82 -9.06
C GLY A 85 -1.67 20.47 -7.56
N ARG A 86 -2.14 19.27 -7.18
CA ARG A 86 -2.10 18.74 -5.81
C ARG A 86 -1.34 17.42 -5.77
N VAL A 87 -0.75 17.12 -4.62
CA VAL A 87 -0.04 15.86 -4.36
C VAL A 87 -0.88 15.02 -3.40
N PHE A 88 -1.11 13.77 -3.75
CA PHE A 88 -1.87 12.82 -2.95
C PHE A 88 -0.97 11.67 -2.52
N GLU A 89 -0.97 11.35 -1.23
CA GLU A 89 -0.31 10.14 -0.73
C GLU A 89 -1.34 9.00 -0.67
N LEU A 90 -1.04 7.88 -1.32
CA LEU A 90 -1.86 6.67 -1.26
C LEU A 90 -1.66 6.01 0.11
N LEU A 91 -2.73 5.91 0.89
CA LEU A 91 -2.67 5.46 2.28
C LEU A 91 -2.98 3.98 2.46
N ASP A 92 -3.92 3.49 1.67
CA ASP A 92 -4.51 2.15 1.77
C ASP A 92 -5.22 1.84 0.44
N ALA A 93 -5.56 0.58 0.19
CA ALA A 93 -6.25 0.15 -1.02
C ALA A 93 -7.51 -0.66 -0.69
N ALA A 94 -8.44 -0.73 -1.64
CA ALA A 94 -9.60 -1.62 -1.50
C ALA A 94 -9.13 -3.09 -1.50
N PRO A 95 -9.83 -4.01 -0.80
CA PRO A 95 -9.47 -5.43 -0.78
C PRO A 95 -9.30 -6.03 -2.18
N HIS A 96 -10.20 -5.71 -3.11
CA HIS A 96 -10.11 -6.13 -4.51
C HIS A 96 -8.84 -5.62 -5.21
N THR A 97 -8.39 -4.41 -4.89
CA THR A 97 -7.17 -3.83 -5.48
C THR A 97 -5.93 -4.58 -5.04
N PHE A 98 -5.83 -4.99 -3.77
CA PHE A 98 -4.74 -5.84 -3.34
C PHE A 98 -4.74 -7.19 -4.08
N CYS A 99 -5.89 -7.87 -4.15
CA CYS A 99 -5.98 -9.14 -4.88
C CYS A 99 -5.61 -8.99 -6.37
N LEU A 100 -6.01 -7.89 -7.00
CA LEU A 100 -5.70 -7.62 -8.40
C LEU A 100 -4.19 -7.35 -8.61
N MET A 101 -3.54 -6.63 -7.69
CA MET A 101 -2.11 -6.39 -7.76
C MET A 101 -1.31 -7.68 -7.50
N GLU A 102 -1.72 -8.48 -6.52
CA GLU A 102 -1.15 -9.79 -6.19
C GLU A 102 -1.28 -10.78 -7.37
N ALA A 103 -2.41 -10.76 -8.09
CA ALA A 103 -2.64 -11.59 -9.27
C ALA A 103 -1.83 -11.16 -10.51
N ASN A 104 -1.39 -9.90 -10.57
CA ASN A 104 -0.57 -9.34 -11.65
C ASN A 104 0.80 -8.88 -11.11
N SER A 105 1.41 -9.72 -10.29
CA SER A 105 2.63 -9.38 -9.53
C SER A 105 3.85 -9.09 -10.42
N ASP A 106 3.81 -9.47 -11.70
CA ASP A 106 4.77 -9.10 -12.74
C ASP A 106 4.82 -7.58 -12.98
N GLN A 107 3.67 -6.91 -12.90
CA GLN A 107 3.55 -5.45 -12.99
C GLN A 107 3.69 -4.77 -11.63
N PHE A 108 3.43 -5.48 -10.53
CA PHE A 108 3.46 -4.90 -9.18
C PHE A 108 4.50 -5.62 -8.29
N PRO A 109 5.80 -5.27 -8.39
CA PRO A 109 6.84 -5.94 -7.61
C PRO A 109 6.65 -5.87 -6.08
N ASP A 110 6.06 -4.78 -5.58
CA ASP A 110 5.75 -4.63 -4.16
C ASP A 110 4.53 -5.46 -3.71
N ALA A 111 3.77 -6.05 -4.64
CA ALA A 111 2.69 -7.01 -4.40
C ALA A 111 3.11 -8.46 -4.63
N ASP A 112 4.35 -8.70 -5.10
CA ASP A 112 4.91 -10.03 -5.24
C ASP A 112 5.53 -10.53 -3.93
N ILE A 113 4.95 -11.57 -3.33
CA ILE A 113 5.41 -12.10 -2.03
C ILE A 113 6.87 -12.55 -2.07
N SER A 114 7.31 -13.19 -3.16
CA SER A 114 8.67 -13.71 -3.28
C SER A 114 9.68 -12.57 -3.31
N SER A 115 9.44 -11.56 -4.15
CA SER A 115 10.27 -10.37 -4.28
C SER A 115 10.33 -9.57 -2.97
N VAL A 116 9.18 -9.41 -2.32
CA VAL A 116 9.07 -8.67 -1.06
C VAL A 116 9.79 -9.39 0.09
N VAL A 117 9.65 -10.71 0.22
CA VAL A 117 10.35 -11.48 1.27
C VAL A 117 11.86 -11.49 1.01
N ASN A 118 12.28 -11.63 -0.24
CA ASN A 118 13.69 -11.51 -0.61
C ASN A 118 14.24 -10.11 -0.24
N LYS A 119 13.49 -9.05 -0.54
CA LYS A 119 13.86 -7.67 -0.19
C LYS A 119 13.98 -7.51 1.33
N LEU A 120 13.00 -7.99 2.10
CA LEU A 120 13.08 -7.98 3.57
C LEU A 120 14.31 -8.75 4.07
N SER A 121 14.61 -9.91 3.50
CA SER A 121 15.81 -10.68 3.85
C SER A 121 17.10 -9.87 3.64
N GLN A 122 17.25 -9.19 2.51
CA GLN A 122 18.41 -8.33 2.24
C GLN A 122 18.51 -7.16 3.22
N VAL A 123 17.38 -6.53 3.57
CA VAL A 123 17.36 -5.43 4.55
C VAL A 123 17.75 -5.93 5.94
N CYS A 124 17.24 -7.08 6.38
CA CYS A 124 17.62 -7.68 7.66
C CYS A 124 19.11 -8.00 7.73
N MET A 125 19.68 -8.56 6.67
CA MET A 125 21.12 -8.82 6.57
C MET A 125 21.94 -7.53 6.62
N GLY A 126 21.56 -6.52 5.84
CA GLY A 126 22.26 -5.23 5.79
C GLY A 126 22.21 -4.44 7.10
N GLN A 127 21.11 -4.53 7.85
CA GLN A 127 20.95 -3.87 9.15
C GLN A 127 21.39 -4.73 10.34
N THR A 128 21.85 -5.97 10.11
CA THR A 128 22.16 -6.96 11.15
C THR A 128 21.03 -7.18 12.16
N LYS A 129 19.77 -6.96 11.71
CA LYS A 129 18.58 -7.14 12.55
C LYS A 129 18.01 -8.53 12.33
N ASN A 130 17.84 -9.27 13.41
CA ASN A 130 17.17 -10.54 13.41
C ASN A 130 15.66 -10.32 13.65
N LEU A 131 14.80 -10.90 12.80
CA LEU A 131 13.35 -10.74 12.92
C LEU A 131 12.77 -11.50 14.11
N ARG A 132 13.34 -12.66 14.45
CA ARG A 132 12.78 -13.53 15.49
C ARG A 132 12.70 -12.83 16.86
N PRO A 133 13.76 -12.19 17.39
CA PRO A 133 13.68 -11.44 18.64
C PRO A 133 12.66 -10.29 18.60
N LEU A 134 12.47 -9.66 17.43
CA LEU A 134 11.51 -8.56 17.30
C LEU A 134 10.07 -9.04 17.46
N PHE A 135 9.73 -10.21 16.90
CA PHE A 135 8.41 -10.84 17.11
C PHE A 135 8.27 -11.45 18.51
N GLU A 136 9.31 -12.11 19.03
CA GLU A 136 9.30 -12.72 20.38
C GLU A 136 9.11 -11.69 21.50
N ASN A 137 9.43 -10.41 21.27
CA ASN A 137 9.12 -9.33 22.21
C ASN A 137 7.61 -9.16 22.47
N TYR A 138 6.78 -9.44 21.46
CA TYR A 138 5.32 -9.42 21.55
C TYR A 138 4.77 -10.82 21.88
N ASP A 139 5.37 -11.87 21.32
CA ASP A 139 4.99 -13.27 21.56
C ASP A 139 5.84 -13.93 22.67
N LYS A 140 5.63 -13.50 23.92
CA LYS A 140 6.35 -14.04 25.10
C LYS A 140 6.13 -15.54 25.30
N ALA A 141 5.00 -16.06 24.82
CA ALA A 141 4.65 -17.47 24.90
C ALA A 141 5.30 -18.32 23.78
N LYS A 142 5.98 -17.68 22.81
CA LYS A 142 6.65 -18.32 21.68
C LYS A 142 5.73 -19.24 20.89
N THR A 143 4.52 -18.75 20.63
CA THR A 143 3.48 -19.43 19.87
C THR A 143 3.70 -19.41 18.36
N GLY A 144 4.59 -18.53 17.86
CA GLY A 144 4.79 -18.31 16.42
C GLY A 144 3.79 -17.30 15.82
N ILE A 145 2.92 -16.70 16.66
CA ILE A 145 1.78 -15.90 16.22
C ILE A 145 1.70 -14.60 17.05
N VAL A 146 1.40 -13.48 16.39
CA VAL A 146 1.17 -12.16 17.02
C VAL A 146 -0.09 -11.49 16.47
N GLU A 147 -0.55 -10.40 17.10
CA GLU A 147 -1.59 -9.57 16.50
C GLU A 147 -1.08 -8.88 15.23
N LYS A 148 -1.99 -8.61 14.29
CA LYS A 148 -1.65 -7.95 13.02
C LYS A 148 -1.01 -6.57 13.22
N SER A 149 -1.50 -5.81 14.20
CA SER A 149 -0.98 -4.50 14.59
C SER A 149 0.46 -4.58 15.12
N GLU A 150 0.79 -5.62 15.89
CA GLU A 150 2.14 -5.88 16.40
C GLU A 150 3.09 -6.26 15.26
N ALA A 151 2.64 -7.12 14.34
CA ALA A 151 3.40 -7.44 13.14
C ALA A 151 3.65 -6.21 12.26
N GLU A 152 2.65 -5.34 12.11
CA GLU A 152 2.79 -4.09 11.37
C GLU A 152 3.82 -3.16 12.03
N GLN A 153 3.86 -3.08 13.36
CA GLN A 153 4.88 -2.30 14.09
C GLN A 153 6.30 -2.85 13.84
N VAL A 154 6.48 -4.18 13.93
CA VAL A 154 7.77 -4.83 13.68
C VAL A 154 8.23 -4.57 12.25
N LEU A 155 7.38 -4.82 11.26
CA LEU A 155 7.71 -4.65 9.84
C LEU A 155 7.92 -3.17 9.46
N SER A 156 7.20 -2.25 10.10
CA SER A 156 7.38 -0.81 9.88
C SER A 156 8.72 -0.28 10.38
N SER A 157 9.41 -0.98 11.29
CA SER A 157 10.76 -0.62 11.73
C SER A 157 11.85 -0.77 10.65
N PHE A 158 11.49 -1.35 9.49
CA PHE A 158 12.33 -1.50 8.30
C PHE A 158 12.02 -0.48 7.19
N GLN A 159 11.14 0.49 7.45
CA GLN A 159 10.98 1.63 6.55
C GLN A 159 12.18 2.59 6.71
N PRO A 160 12.63 3.27 5.64
CA PRO A 160 12.02 3.31 4.30
C PRO A 160 12.52 2.22 3.34
N GLU A 161 13.47 1.37 3.72
CA GLU A 161 14.05 0.35 2.84
C GLU A 161 12.99 -0.67 2.37
N LEU A 162 12.06 -1.03 3.24
CA LEU A 162 10.86 -1.79 2.90
C LEU A 162 9.69 -0.81 2.68
N SER A 163 9.01 -0.90 1.52
CA SER A 163 7.92 0.02 1.22
C SER A 163 6.68 -0.29 2.05
N ARG A 164 5.81 0.71 2.25
CA ARG A 164 4.54 0.51 2.95
C ARG A 164 3.67 -0.55 2.27
N HIS A 165 3.71 -0.64 0.94
CA HIS A 165 2.98 -1.66 0.20
C HIS A 165 3.57 -3.05 0.41
N SER A 166 4.90 -3.20 0.36
CA SER A 166 5.57 -4.47 0.69
C SER A 166 5.17 -4.98 2.09
N ILE A 167 5.10 -4.10 3.08
CA ILE A 167 4.64 -4.47 4.44
C ILE A 167 3.23 -5.03 4.40
N VAL A 168 2.29 -4.36 3.70
CA VAL A 168 0.91 -4.83 3.56
C VAL A 168 0.85 -6.19 2.86
N THR A 169 1.66 -6.41 1.81
CA THR A 169 1.76 -7.69 1.11
C THR A 169 2.19 -8.82 2.05
N ILE A 170 3.22 -8.59 2.88
CA ILE A 170 3.65 -9.58 3.89
C ILE A 170 2.53 -9.84 4.90
N LEU A 171 1.95 -8.77 5.45
CA LEU A 171 0.87 -8.89 6.44
C LEU A 171 -0.29 -9.72 5.90
N ARG A 172 -0.71 -9.48 4.65
CA ARG A 172 -1.79 -10.22 4.01
C ARG A 172 -1.45 -11.68 3.72
N ALA A 173 -0.21 -11.97 3.31
CA ALA A 173 0.22 -13.32 2.93
C ALA A 173 0.33 -14.29 4.12
N PHE A 174 0.65 -13.78 5.31
CA PHE A 174 0.86 -14.59 6.52
C PHE A 174 -0.21 -14.35 7.61
N GLU A 175 -1.31 -13.70 7.26
CA GLU A 175 -2.46 -13.51 8.15
C GLU A 175 -3.41 -14.73 8.08
N GLU A 176 -3.68 -15.33 9.24
CA GLU A 176 -4.64 -16.40 9.41
C GLU A 176 -5.62 -16.04 10.53
N LYS A 177 -6.93 -15.98 10.20
CA LYS A 177 -8.02 -15.71 11.17
C LYS A 177 -7.80 -14.44 12.01
N GLY A 178 -7.23 -13.38 11.41
CA GLY A 178 -7.00 -12.09 12.06
C GLY A 178 -5.73 -12.03 12.92
N ARG A 179 -4.89 -13.09 12.90
CA ARG A 179 -3.58 -13.10 13.55
C ARG A 179 -2.48 -13.30 12.51
N PHE A 180 -1.29 -12.81 12.81
CA PHE A 180 -0.14 -12.92 11.92
C PHE A 180 0.77 -14.06 12.37
N ASN A 181 0.99 -15.04 11.51
CA ASN A 181 1.87 -16.18 11.77
C ASN A 181 3.27 -15.89 11.20
N TYR A 182 4.24 -15.59 12.07
CA TYR A 182 5.58 -15.19 11.64
C TYR A 182 6.52 -16.38 11.39
N ASP A 183 6.16 -17.60 11.81
CA ASP A 183 7.01 -18.79 11.63
C ASP A 183 7.28 -19.11 10.15
N PRO A 184 6.28 -19.16 9.25
CA PRO A 184 6.52 -19.35 7.82
C PRO A 184 7.41 -18.25 7.24
N LEU A 185 7.20 -16.99 7.61
CA LEU A 185 8.03 -15.86 7.16
C LEU A 185 9.50 -16.07 7.54
N LEU A 186 9.76 -16.45 8.79
CA LEU A 186 11.12 -16.76 9.25
C LEU A 186 11.77 -17.94 8.51
N LYS A 187 10.98 -18.91 8.02
CA LYS A 187 11.53 -20.02 7.20
C LYS A 187 11.98 -19.56 5.81
N TYR A 188 11.29 -18.60 5.22
CA TYR A 188 11.66 -18.04 3.92
C TYR A 188 12.89 -17.14 4.00
N ILE A 189 13.02 -16.41 5.11
CA ILE A 189 14.18 -15.56 5.38
C ILE A 189 15.24 -16.46 6.01
N LYS A 190 16.10 -17.08 5.20
CA LYS A 190 17.23 -17.90 5.65
C LYS A 190 18.16 -17.08 6.56
N GLN A 191 17.88 -17.10 7.87
CA GLN A 191 18.71 -16.53 8.92
C GLN A 191 19.58 -17.62 9.53
#